data_AF-A0A8T3SXI0-F1
#
_entry.id   AF-A0A8T3SXI0-F1
#
_cell.length_a   1.000
_cell.length_b   1.000
_cell.length_c   1.000
_cell.angle_alpha   90.00
_cell.angle_beta   90.00
_cell.angle_gamma   90.00
#
_symmetry.space_group_name_H-M   'P 1'
#
loop_
_entity.id
_entity.type
_entity.pdbx_description
1 polymer ?
#
loop_
_entity_poly.entity_id
_entity_poly.type
_entity_poly.pdbx_seq_one_letter_code
_entity_poly.pdbx_strand_id
1 'polypeptide(L)'
;MRIERIELDGFGRFHDAAWPLEDGMTVLIGANEAGKTTLLNGLRALIFGFEPTRDGRTWYPAFAGGRRGGRLVLRTAGDERWTIERHGDKGGAGSLAVRAPNGNQGGQETLDRLMRGADRDLFNNIFAFGLGELQTLASLNADGVRGRIYGAGSGLGGTSAVDLERRLRQQLDATFLPRGSQKPLNALLARIDDLRREIADLARQPEEHEAAHQEREGLRTRVEALRTDIRARRELAARYGRLRAAGPIAAELTVLQAELDAGDAALDAVPEDVVAVLDRRLGELAEARATLAALDEQVAEARASREDLAIDERLLGMAGEVDAVVEERVTRAAATAQRHDLDAAEARSAVAVAEQLARAGGWTEERLLALDDSIPALEATRAHERDLHSTRTAVVEAEQRRRSAADELELREREGGLLSEADDAGLEERTDALRRLDAIRIRIAAAEAVAAGGGPTLRLSPRVAMVAAVGFAVLGAVAGSLVSAPLPGLFVGALAGGLVVLLTRGTGADGSDLAGFHVERRALLGVLGLDPHASDAEIQAEREALAGVRARRQVAQELHSSLEARRVEVERRTRDAVAAEARCAEAGA
;
A
#
# COMPACT_ATOMS: atom_id res chain seq x y z
N MET A 1 -7.22 1.46 30.61
CA MET A 1 -6.04 2.12 31.21
C MET A 1 -6.47 3.51 31.63
N ARG A 2 -5.97 4.02 32.76
CA ARG A 2 -6.20 5.38 33.24
C ARG A 2 -4.91 6.01 33.74
N ILE A 3 -4.74 7.31 33.56
CA ILE A 3 -3.58 8.07 34.07
C ILE A 3 -3.93 8.59 35.47
N GLU A 4 -3.11 8.23 36.47
CA GLU A 4 -3.27 8.67 37.86
C GLU A 4 -2.37 9.86 38.21
N ARG A 5 -1.21 9.96 37.57
CA ARG A 5 -0.26 11.05 37.85
C ARG A 5 0.63 11.32 36.65
N ILE A 6 0.87 12.60 36.38
CA ILE A 6 1.84 13.07 35.39
C ILE A 6 2.93 13.81 36.14
N GLU A 7 4.18 13.47 35.91
CA GLU A 7 5.34 14.16 36.48
C GLU A 7 6.30 14.53 35.35
N LEU A 8 6.75 15.77 35.33
CA LEU A 8 7.71 16.29 34.36
C LEU A 8 8.90 16.85 35.12
N ASP A 9 10.04 16.17 34.99
CA ASP A 9 11.31 16.58 35.58
C ASP A 9 11.83 17.82 34.83
N GLY A 10 11.66 17.85 33.51
CA GLY A 10 11.94 19.00 32.65
C GLY A 10 11.24 18.87 31.30
N PHE A 11 10.38 19.82 30.92
CA PHE A 11 9.75 19.81 29.58
C PHE A 11 9.18 21.17 29.21
N GLY A 12 9.74 21.83 28.21
CA GLY A 12 9.40 23.20 27.87
C GLY A 12 9.58 24.12 29.09
N ARG A 13 8.48 24.68 29.60
CA ARG A 13 8.46 25.59 30.75
C ARG A 13 8.37 24.89 32.11
N PHE A 14 8.17 23.58 32.16
CA PHE A 14 7.98 22.83 33.40
C PHE A 14 9.32 22.27 33.91
N HIS A 15 9.51 22.35 35.22
CA HIS A 15 10.64 21.81 35.99
C HIS A 15 10.09 21.22 37.28
N ASP A 16 10.44 19.98 37.61
CA ASP A 16 9.98 19.24 38.80
C ASP A 16 8.49 19.43 39.12
N ALA A 17 7.66 19.35 38.07
CA ALA A 17 6.22 19.59 38.18
C ALA A 17 5.44 18.28 38.17
N ALA A 18 4.46 18.15 39.07
CA ALA A 18 3.62 16.96 39.18
C ALA A 18 2.13 17.31 39.26
N TRP A 19 1.31 16.52 38.57
CA TRP A 19 -0.14 16.63 38.54
C TRP A 19 -0.75 15.27 38.90
N PRO A 20 -1.26 15.10 40.13
CA PRO A 20 -2.13 13.99 40.45
C PRO A 20 -3.49 14.17 39.74
N LEU A 21 -4.00 13.09 39.18
CA LEU A 21 -5.28 13.03 38.47
C LEU A 21 -6.22 12.13 39.26
N GLU A 22 -7.29 12.71 39.79
CA GLU A 22 -8.31 11.99 40.55
C GLU A 22 -9.23 11.18 39.64
N ASP A 23 -10.01 10.29 40.25
CA ASP A 23 -11.02 9.50 39.57
C ASP A 23 -12.10 10.41 38.95
N GLY A 24 -12.36 10.26 37.65
CA GLY A 24 -13.39 11.01 36.93
C GLY A 24 -12.83 12.06 35.98
N MET A 25 -13.50 13.21 35.87
CA MET A 25 -13.12 14.27 34.94
C MET A 25 -12.18 15.28 35.62
N THR A 26 -10.94 15.36 35.17
CA THR A 26 -9.98 16.39 35.61
C THR A 26 -9.96 17.57 34.63
N VAL A 27 -10.15 18.79 35.14
CA VAL A 27 -10.08 20.02 34.34
C VAL A 27 -8.86 20.83 34.75
N LEU A 28 -7.93 21.05 33.81
CA LEU A 28 -6.73 21.86 34.02
C LEU A 28 -6.93 23.28 33.49
N ILE A 29 -7.03 24.25 34.41
CA ILE A 29 -7.31 25.65 34.10
C ILE A 29 -6.05 26.50 34.30
N GLY A 30 -5.81 27.43 33.38
CA GLY A 30 -4.75 28.42 33.49
C GLY A 30 -4.86 29.45 32.37
N ALA A 31 -4.15 30.57 32.51
CA ALA A 31 -4.06 31.60 31.48
C ALA A 31 -3.57 31.06 30.13
N ASN A 32 -3.72 31.85 29.06
CA ASN A 32 -3.02 31.55 27.82
C ASN A 32 -1.50 31.47 28.09
N GLU A 33 -0.83 30.57 27.39
CA GLU A 33 0.62 30.31 27.59
C GLU A 33 1.01 29.75 28.96
N ALA A 34 0.04 29.40 29.82
CA ALA A 34 0.26 28.69 31.07
C ALA A 34 0.84 27.25 30.89
N GLY A 35 1.17 26.84 29.67
CA GLY A 35 1.80 25.55 29.39
C GLY A 35 0.83 24.38 29.25
N LYS A 36 -0.48 24.61 29.11
CA LYS A 36 -1.48 23.54 28.93
C LYS A 36 -1.15 22.63 27.72
N THR A 37 -0.86 23.23 26.58
CA THR A 37 -0.41 22.50 25.38
C THR A 37 0.95 21.83 25.59
N THR A 38 1.85 22.48 26.34
CA THR A 38 3.16 21.92 26.71
C THR A 38 3.00 20.65 27.57
N LEU A 39 2.01 20.63 28.47
CA LEU A 39 1.72 19.46 29.31
C LEU A 39 1.16 18.31 28.48
N LEU A 40 0.23 18.59 27.55
CA LEU A 40 -0.30 17.60 26.60
C LEU A 40 0.83 17.00 25.73
N ASN A 41 1.75 17.83 25.24
CA ASN A 41 2.89 17.35 24.47
C ASN A 41 3.92 16.61 25.33
N GLY A 42 4.07 16.99 26.60
CA GLY A 42 4.86 16.23 27.58
C GLY A 42 4.28 14.84 27.79
N LEU A 43 2.97 14.74 27.99
CA LEU A 43 2.25 13.46 28.08
C LEU A 43 2.49 12.58 26.86
N ARG A 44 2.34 13.13 25.65
CA ARG A 44 2.60 12.43 24.39
C ARG A 44 4.05 11.98 24.28
N ALA A 45 4.99 12.85 24.69
CA ALA A 45 6.41 12.55 24.66
C ALA A 45 6.76 11.41 25.61
N LEU A 46 6.17 11.37 26.81
CA LEU A 46 6.38 10.27 27.76
C LEU A 46 5.89 8.92 27.23
N ILE A 47 4.81 8.89 26.45
CA ILE A 47 4.28 7.66 25.86
C ILE A 47 5.04 7.28 24.59
N PHE A 48 5.16 8.17 23.59
CA PHE A 48 5.65 7.81 22.25
C PHE A 48 7.05 8.32 21.91
N GLY A 49 7.73 8.97 22.85
CA GLY A 49 9.02 9.60 22.61
C GLY A 49 8.91 11.01 22.06
N PHE A 50 10.06 11.67 22.03
CA PHE A 50 10.19 13.09 21.72
C PHE A 50 10.14 13.33 20.21
N GLU A 51 9.59 14.48 19.81
CA GLU A 51 9.56 14.86 18.40
C GLU A 51 10.97 14.95 17.80
N PRO A 52 11.17 14.50 16.55
CA PRO A 52 12.45 14.59 15.88
C PRO A 52 12.95 16.04 15.81
N THR A 53 14.24 16.22 16.11
CA THR A 53 14.92 17.50 15.93
C THR A 53 14.95 17.83 14.43
N ARG A 54 14.24 18.88 14.00
CA ARG A 54 14.33 19.43 12.62
C ARG A 54 15.20 20.69 12.65
N ASP A 55 16.10 20.83 11.68
CA ASP A 55 17.03 21.97 11.56
C ASP A 55 17.88 22.23 12.81
N GLY A 56 18.24 21.17 13.55
CA GLY A 56 19.02 21.27 14.80
C GLY A 56 18.24 21.81 16.00
N ARG A 57 16.93 22.11 15.86
CA ARG A 57 16.09 22.64 16.94
C ARG A 57 15.35 21.52 17.66
N THR A 58 15.66 21.39 18.95
CA THR A 58 14.95 20.50 19.86
C THR A 58 13.61 21.12 20.23
N TRP A 59 12.52 20.38 20.02
CA TRP A 59 11.19 20.80 20.45
C TRP A 59 11.00 20.54 21.96
N TYR A 60 10.49 21.55 22.67
CA TYR A 60 10.26 21.53 24.12
C TYR A 60 11.48 21.11 24.99
N PRO A 61 12.66 21.75 24.85
CA PRO A 61 13.77 21.51 25.76
C PRO A 61 13.38 21.92 27.19
N ALA A 62 14.11 21.43 28.19
CA ALA A 62 13.89 21.75 29.60
C ALA A 62 14.38 23.19 29.92
N PHE A 63 13.68 24.22 29.43
CA PHE A 63 14.09 25.62 29.57
C PHE A 63 14.17 26.10 31.01
N ALA A 64 13.32 25.55 31.88
CA ALA A 64 13.29 25.87 33.31
C ALA A 64 14.27 25.01 34.13
N GLY A 65 15.07 24.15 33.49
CA GLY A 65 15.99 23.18 34.09
C GLY A 65 15.40 21.76 34.23
N GLY A 66 16.14 20.85 34.86
CA GLY A 66 15.74 19.45 35.04
C GLY A 66 16.04 18.58 33.82
N ARG A 67 15.95 17.26 33.98
CA ARG A 67 16.21 16.31 32.88
C ARG A 67 15.01 16.27 31.94
N ARG A 68 15.23 16.41 30.63
CA ARG A 68 14.11 16.46 29.69
C ARG A 68 13.35 15.14 29.68
N GLY A 69 12.10 15.15 30.13
CA GLY A 69 11.32 13.94 30.39
C GLY A 69 10.59 13.98 31.72
N GLY A 70 10.29 12.80 32.24
CA GLY A 70 9.52 12.62 33.46
C GLY A 70 8.87 11.24 33.52
N ARG A 71 7.73 11.15 34.21
CA ARG A 71 7.02 9.89 34.39
C ARG A 71 5.50 9.99 34.45
N LEU A 72 4.85 8.91 34.06
CA LEU A 72 3.40 8.71 34.09
C LEU A 72 3.07 7.53 34.98
N VAL A 73 2.19 7.73 35.95
CA VAL A 73 1.60 6.65 36.73
C VAL A 73 0.26 6.30 36.14
N LEU A 74 0.06 5.03 35.85
CA LEU A 74 -1.11 4.48 35.17
C LEU A 74 -1.77 3.40 36.04
N ARG A 75 -3.10 3.31 35.96
CA ARG A 75 -3.91 2.22 36.53
C ARG A 75 -4.59 1.41 35.44
N THR A 76 -4.46 0.09 35.46
CA THR A 76 -5.16 -0.80 34.51
C THR A 76 -6.58 -1.11 34.99
N ALA A 77 -7.35 -1.83 34.16
CA ALA A 77 -8.70 -2.28 34.54
C ALA A 77 -8.69 -3.35 35.65
N GLY A 78 -7.57 -4.03 35.86
CA GLY A 78 -7.36 -4.99 36.96
C GLY A 78 -6.82 -4.35 38.24
N ASP A 79 -6.91 -3.02 38.36
CA ASP A 79 -6.43 -2.21 39.50
C ASP A 79 -4.91 -2.22 39.74
N GLU A 80 -4.15 -2.60 38.71
CA GLU A 80 -2.69 -2.63 38.76
C GLU A 80 -2.07 -1.27 38.45
N ARG A 81 -1.09 -0.86 39.27
CA ARG A 81 -0.33 0.38 39.07
C ARG A 81 0.96 0.17 38.28
N TRP A 82 1.08 0.90 37.18
CA TRP A 82 2.23 0.89 36.27
C TRP A 82 2.86 2.27 36.22
N THR A 83 4.18 2.34 36.09
CA THR A 83 4.88 3.63 35.93
C THR A 83 5.70 3.65 34.66
N ILE A 84 5.46 4.61 33.78
CA ILE A 84 6.25 4.86 32.57
C ILE A 84 7.17 6.03 32.86
N GLU A 85 8.47 5.81 32.81
CA GLU A 85 9.51 6.84 32.89
C GLU A 85 10.14 7.00 31.52
N ARG A 86 10.26 8.24 31.04
CA ARG A 86 10.95 8.50 29.78
C ARG A 86 11.74 9.79 29.80
N HIS A 87 13.00 9.72 29.39
CA HIS A 87 13.92 10.86 29.33
C HIS A 87 14.70 10.89 28.02
N GLY A 88 15.10 12.07 27.57
CA GLY A 88 16.00 12.17 26.43
C GLY A 88 16.29 13.62 26.07
N ASP A 89 17.52 13.90 25.62
CA ASP A 89 18.00 15.27 25.42
C ASP A 89 17.91 15.75 23.96
N LYS A 90 17.71 14.83 23.01
CA LYS A 90 17.52 15.08 21.56
C LYS A 90 16.24 14.42 21.04
N GLY A 91 15.77 14.75 19.84
CA GLY A 91 14.58 14.13 19.28
C GLY A 91 14.70 12.60 19.13
N GLY A 92 13.57 11.89 19.11
CA GLY A 92 13.52 10.43 19.01
C GLY A 92 12.96 9.75 20.27
N ALA A 93 13.10 8.43 20.34
CA ALA A 93 12.42 7.62 21.35
C ALA A 93 12.78 8.00 22.80
N GLY A 94 14.01 8.44 23.06
CA GLY A 94 14.50 8.62 24.43
C GLY A 94 14.66 7.29 25.18
N SER A 95 15.25 7.36 26.37
CA SER A 95 15.34 6.24 27.31
C SER A 95 13.96 5.99 27.92
N LEU A 96 13.44 4.77 27.77
CA LEU A 96 12.15 4.34 28.30
C LEU A 96 12.33 3.28 29.38
N ALA A 97 11.60 3.43 30.48
CA ALA A 97 11.45 2.45 31.52
C ALA A 97 9.97 2.28 31.88
N VAL A 98 9.46 1.05 31.88
CA VAL A 98 8.08 0.74 32.26
C VAL A 98 8.10 -0.16 33.49
N ARG A 99 7.78 0.38 34.67
CA ARG A 99 7.74 -0.37 35.93
C ARG A 99 6.36 -1.00 36.13
N ALA A 100 6.35 -2.31 36.31
CA ALA A 100 5.19 -3.12 36.64
C ALA A 100 4.88 -3.08 38.16
N PRO A 101 3.65 -3.46 38.57
CA PRO A 101 3.25 -3.48 39.99
C PRO A 101 4.13 -4.36 40.87
N ASN A 102 4.66 -5.45 40.30
CA ASN A 102 5.56 -6.39 40.97
C ASN A 102 7.02 -5.88 41.07
N GLY A 103 7.28 -4.65 40.61
CA GLY A 103 8.61 -4.04 40.62
C GLY A 103 9.46 -4.33 39.38
N ASN A 104 9.03 -5.23 38.48
CA ASN A 104 9.77 -5.55 37.26
C ASN A 104 9.79 -4.36 36.30
N GLN A 105 10.92 -4.17 35.61
CA GLN A 105 11.09 -3.11 34.63
C GLN A 105 11.06 -3.70 33.22
N GLY A 106 10.17 -3.17 32.38
CA GLY A 106 10.03 -3.48 30.96
C GLY A 106 10.41 -2.29 30.07
N GLY A 107 10.58 -2.57 28.79
CA GLY A 107 10.86 -1.57 27.75
C GLY A 107 9.67 -1.34 26.81
N GLN A 108 9.96 -1.02 25.55
CA GLN A 108 8.95 -0.66 24.54
C GLN A 108 7.90 -1.75 24.33
N GLU A 109 8.28 -3.03 24.29
CA GLU A 109 7.33 -4.15 24.14
C GLU A 109 6.29 -4.21 25.27
N THR A 110 6.67 -3.81 26.48
CA THR A 110 5.74 -3.80 27.63
C THR A 110 4.80 -2.61 27.53
N LEU A 111 5.31 -1.46 27.08
CA LEU A 111 4.47 -0.31 26.77
C LEU A 111 3.46 -0.63 25.65
N ASP A 112 3.88 -1.26 24.56
CA ASP A 112 3.02 -1.57 23.42
C ASP A 112 1.88 -2.52 23.81
N ARG A 113 2.16 -3.52 24.67
CA ARG A 113 1.15 -4.38 25.27
C ARG A 113 0.19 -3.60 26.18
N LEU A 114 0.72 -2.69 27.00
CA LEU A 114 -0.09 -1.86 27.89
C LEU A 114 -1.02 -0.93 27.09
N MET A 115 -0.54 -0.42 25.95
CA MET A 115 -1.29 0.43 25.01
C MET A 115 -2.25 -0.37 24.12
N ARG A 116 -2.21 -1.70 24.11
CA ARG A 116 -3.13 -2.60 23.37
C ARG A 116 -3.27 -2.25 21.88
N GLY A 117 -2.16 -1.91 21.22
CA GLY A 117 -2.15 -1.57 19.79
C GLY A 117 -2.56 -0.13 19.47
N ALA A 118 -2.71 0.73 20.47
CA ALA A 118 -2.84 2.17 20.25
C ALA A 118 -1.49 2.79 19.88
N ASP A 119 -1.30 3.05 18.58
CA ASP A 119 -0.13 3.76 18.07
C ASP A 119 -0.19 5.28 18.32
N ARG A 120 0.91 5.97 18.02
CA ARG A 120 1.07 7.42 18.24
C ARG A 120 -0.02 8.23 17.53
N ASP A 121 -0.35 7.84 16.30
CA ASP A 121 -1.31 8.57 15.48
C ASP A 121 -2.73 8.36 16.01
N LEU A 122 -3.09 7.14 16.39
CA LEU A 122 -4.37 6.82 17.01
C LEU A 122 -4.53 7.56 18.35
N PHE A 123 -3.49 7.60 19.18
CA PHE A 123 -3.52 8.32 20.46
C PHE A 123 -3.68 9.82 20.30
N ASN A 124 -2.92 10.45 19.39
CA ASN A 124 -3.00 11.89 19.17
C ASN A 124 -4.33 12.34 18.56
N ASN A 125 -4.96 11.49 17.75
CA ASN A 125 -6.20 11.82 17.05
C ASN A 125 -7.47 11.43 17.81
N ILE A 126 -7.42 10.50 18.77
CA ILE A 126 -8.63 10.01 19.44
C ILE A 126 -8.59 10.23 20.95
N PHE A 127 -7.45 9.95 21.60
CA PHE A 127 -7.36 9.94 23.06
C PHE A 127 -6.78 11.24 23.65
N ALA A 128 -5.96 11.96 22.89
CA ALA A 128 -5.25 13.14 23.34
C ALA A 128 -5.15 14.18 22.22
N PHE A 129 -6.29 14.73 21.76
CA PHE A 129 -6.37 15.72 20.68
C PHE A 129 -6.38 17.16 21.21
N GLY A 130 -5.71 18.07 20.49
CA GLY A 130 -5.76 19.51 20.70
C GLY A 130 -6.58 20.23 19.63
N LEU A 131 -6.50 21.55 19.58
CA LEU A 131 -7.28 22.37 18.64
C LEU A 131 -6.89 22.15 17.16
N GLY A 132 -5.60 21.95 16.89
CA GLY A 132 -5.11 21.68 15.53
C GLY A 132 -5.47 20.27 15.03
N GLU A 133 -5.44 19.28 15.92
CA GLU A 133 -5.89 17.93 15.62
C GLU A 133 -7.41 17.88 15.45
N LEU A 134 -8.19 18.68 16.18
CA LEU A 134 -9.63 18.83 15.96
C LEU A 134 -9.97 19.38 14.57
N GLN A 135 -9.20 20.34 14.06
CA GLN A 135 -9.36 20.86 12.70
C GLN A 135 -8.99 19.81 11.64
N THR A 136 -7.99 18.97 11.92
CA THR A 136 -7.57 17.86 11.05
C THR A 136 -8.56 16.68 11.11
N LEU A 137 -9.14 16.40 12.27
CA LEU A 137 -10.24 15.45 12.45
C LEU A 137 -11.52 15.92 11.74
N ALA A 138 -11.78 17.22 11.72
CA ALA A 138 -12.88 17.79 10.96
C ALA A 138 -12.66 17.71 9.43
N SER A 139 -11.41 17.68 8.96
CA SER A 139 -11.07 17.47 7.54
C SER A 139 -10.98 15.99 7.14
N LEU A 140 -10.73 15.09 8.10
CA LEU A 140 -10.89 13.65 7.94
C LEU A 140 -12.38 13.30 7.92
N ASN A 141 -12.92 12.99 6.73
CA ASN A 141 -14.31 12.53 6.58
C ASN A 141 -14.68 11.50 7.65
N ALA A 142 -15.89 11.63 8.21
CA ALA A 142 -16.41 10.83 9.34
C ALA A 142 -16.24 9.31 9.16
N ASP A 143 -16.18 8.82 7.92
CA ASP A 143 -15.97 7.40 7.59
C ASP A 143 -14.55 6.91 7.90
N GLY A 144 -13.52 7.75 7.69
CA GLY A 144 -12.13 7.41 8.03
C GLY A 144 -11.90 7.33 9.53
N VAL A 145 -12.63 8.15 10.31
CA VAL A 145 -12.59 8.14 11.77
C VAL A 145 -13.36 6.92 12.32
N ARG A 146 -14.55 6.62 11.80
CA ARG A 146 -15.30 5.41 12.16
C ARG A 146 -14.47 4.14 11.90
N GLY A 147 -13.86 4.03 10.73
CA GLY A 147 -13.07 2.85 10.36
C GLY A 147 -11.92 2.57 11.34
N ARG A 148 -11.28 3.62 11.88
CA ARG A 148 -10.17 3.49 12.84
C ARG A 148 -10.66 3.21 14.27
N ILE A 149 -11.76 3.82 14.70
CA ILE A 149 -12.37 3.55 16.01
C ILE A 149 -12.85 2.09 16.10
N TYR A 150 -13.59 1.62 15.09
CA TYR A 150 -14.10 0.25 15.06
C TYR A 150 -13.00 -0.79 14.78
N GLY A 151 -11.98 -0.45 13.98
CA GLY A 151 -10.81 -1.30 13.74
C GLY A 151 -9.95 -1.51 14.99
N ALA A 152 -9.75 -0.46 15.80
CA ALA A 152 -9.04 -0.54 17.07
C ALA A 152 -9.81 -1.35 18.13
N GLY A 153 -11.14 -1.23 18.17
CA GLY A 153 -12.01 -2.03 19.05
C GLY A 153 -12.06 -3.53 18.69
N SER A 154 -11.77 -3.89 17.43
CA SER A 154 -11.84 -5.26 16.93
C SER A 154 -10.48 -5.97 16.83
N GLY A 155 -9.39 -5.32 17.27
CA GLY A 155 -8.04 -5.91 17.29
C GLY A 155 -7.30 -5.94 15.95
N LEU A 156 -7.74 -5.17 14.95
CA LEU A 156 -7.14 -5.13 13.59
C LEU A 156 -5.90 -4.22 13.47
N GLY A 157 -5.30 -3.84 14.60
CA GLY A 157 -3.96 -3.24 14.65
C GLY A 157 -3.73 -2.03 13.74
N GLY A 158 -4.73 -1.14 13.62
CA GLY A 158 -4.60 0.11 12.85
C GLY A 158 -4.98 0.03 11.37
N THR A 159 -5.29 -1.15 10.81
CA THR A 159 -5.91 -1.23 9.47
C THR A 159 -7.41 -0.95 9.56
N SER A 160 -7.87 0.14 8.95
CA SER A 160 -9.29 0.47 8.95
C SER A 160 -10.04 -0.44 7.98
N ALA A 161 -11.20 -0.96 8.39
CA ALA A 161 -12.07 -1.75 7.51
C ALA A 161 -12.44 -0.99 6.21
N VAL A 162 -12.45 0.34 6.29
CA VAL A 162 -12.69 1.24 5.16
C VAL A 162 -11.53 1.22 4.16
N ASP A 163 -10.28 1.09 4.62
CA ASP A 163 -9.12 0.99 3.74
C ASP A 163 -9.05 -0.38 3.06
N LEU A 164 -9.46 -1.44 3.77
CA LEU A 164 -9.63 -2.77 3.17
C LEU A 164 -10.74 -2.75 2.11
N GLU A 165 -11.90 -2.17 2.42
CA GLU A 165 -12.99 -2.02 1.47
C GLU A 165 -12.56 -1.23 0.23
N ARG A 166 -11.79 -0.14 0.42
CA ARG A 166 -11.24 0.64 -0.69
C ARG A 166 -10.28 -0.16 -1.56
N ARG A 167 -9.41 -0.96 -0.96
CA ARG A 167 -8.47 -1.83 -1.68
C ARG A 167 -9.21 -2.92 -2.46
N LEU A 168 -10.23 -3.52 -1.86
CA LEU A 168 -11.10 -4.48 -2.53
C LEU A 168 -11.86 -3.85 -3.69
N ARG A 169 -12.41 -2.64 -3.52
CA ARG A 169 -13.05 -1.89 -4.62
C ARG A 169 -12.07 -1.57 -5.74
N GLN A 170 -10.84 -1.17 -5.44
CA GLN A 170 -9.81 -0.93 -6.46
C GLN A 170 -9.46 -2.20 -7.25
N GLN A 171 -9.36 -3.35 -6.57
CA GLN A 171 -9.15 -4.63 -7.25
C GLN A 171 -10.36 -5.01 -8.11
N LEU A 172 -11.57 -4.82 -7.60
CA LEU A 172 -12.81 -5.05 -8.35
C LEU A 172 -12.85 -4.17 -9.60
N ASP A 173 -12.56 -2.86 -9.46
CA ASP A 173 -12.54 -1.91 -10.57
C ASP A 173 -11.40 -2.17 -11.58
N ALA A 174 -10.30 -2.76 -11.14
CA ALA A 174 -9.20 -3.19 -12.01
C ALA A 174 -9.60 -4.39 -12.87
N THR A 175 -10.41 -5.30 -12.34
CA THR A 175 -10.83 -6.54 -13.00
C THR A 175 -12.12 -6.38 -13.79
N PHE A 176 -13.07 -5.58 -13.28
CA PHE A 176 -14.43 -5.46 -13.76
C PHE A 176 -15.02 -4.08 -13.48
N LEU A 177 -15.55 -3.43 -14.51
CA LEU A 177 -16.33 -2.21 -14.36
C LEU A 177 -17.60 -2.35 -15.20
N PRO A 178 -18.82 -2.11 -14.69
CA PRO A 178 -20.05 -2.30 -15.47
C PRO A 178 -20.11 -1.56 -16.81
N ARG A 179 -19.33 -0.47 -16.98
CA ARG A 179 -19.23 0.31 -18.22
C ARG A 179 -17.83 0.34 -18.85
N GLY A 180 -16.87 -0.40 -18.30
CA GLY A 180 -15.47 -0.35 -18.74
C GLY A 180 -15.11 -1.49 -19.69
N SER A 181 -15.23 -1.29 -21.00
CA SER A 181 -15.05 -2.38 -21.99
C SER A 181 -13.63 -2.98 -22.03
N GLN A 182 -12.60 -2.21 -21.65
CA GLN A 182 -11.20 -2.65 -21.70
C GLN A 182 -10.73 -3.46 -20.47
N LYS A 183 -11.62 -3.71 -19.49
CA LYS A 183 -11.25 -4.47 -18.29
C LYS A 183 -11.16 -5.96 -18.62
N PRO A 184 -10.24 -6.72 -17.99
CA PRO A 184 -9.98 -8.11 -18.36
C PRO A 184 -11.23 -8.99 -18.39
N LEU A 185 -12.11 -8.87 -17.39
CA LEU A 185 -13.33 -9.67 -17.33
C LEU A 185 -14.36 -9.28 -18.41
N ASN A 186 -14.50 -7.99 -18.71
CA ASN A 186 -15.42 -7.53 -19.75
C ASN A 186 -14.94 -7.88 -21.16
N ALA A 187 -13.62 -7.84 -21.39
CA ALA A 187 -13.03 -8.31 -22.65
C ALA A 187 -13.30 -9.81 -22.86
N LEU A 188 -13.20 -10.62 -21.81
CA LEU A 188 -13.54 -12.05 -21.86
C LEU A 188 -15.03 -12.28 -22.11
N LEU A 189 -15.92 -11.53 -21.44
CA LEU A 189 -17.36 -11.62 -21.67
C LEU A 189 -17.74 -11.23 -23.11
N ALA A 190 -17.18 -10.14 -23.63
CA ALA A 190 -17.36 -9.73 -25.02
C ALA A 190 -16.87 -10.81 -25.98
N ARG A 191 -15.71 -11.44 -25.69
CA ARG A 191 -15.18 -12.52 -26.51
C ARG A 191 -16.08 -13.76 -26.49
N ILE A 192 -16.70 -14.09 -25.35
CA ILE A 192 -17.68 -15.18 -25.26
C ILE A 192 -18.90 -14.88 -26.14
N ASP A 193 -19.41 -13.66 -26.10
CA ASP A 193 -20.58 -13.27 -26.91
C ASP A 193 -20.24 -13.23 -28.41
N ASP A 194 -19.03 -12.82 -28.78
CA ASP A 194 -18.53 -12.91 -30.16
C ASP A 194 -18.44 -14.36 -30.63
N LEU A 195 -17.83 -15.24 -29.83
CA LEU A 195 -17.71 -16.67 -30.15
C LEU A 195 -19.08 -17.34 -30.26
N ARG A 196 -20.05 -16.96 -29.43
CA ARG A 196 -21.44 -17.45 -29.53
C ARG A 196 -22.10 -17.02 -30.83
N ARG A 197 -21.89 -15.79 -31.27
CA ARG A 197 -22.39 -15.30 -32.57
C ARG A 197 -21.73 -16.06 -33.72
N GLU A 198 -20.41 -16.24 -33.66
CA GLU A 198 -19.66 -16.99 -34.67
C GLU A 198 -20.14 -18.45 -34.76
N ILE A 199 -20.37 -19.12 -33.63
CA ILE A 199 -20.95 -20.48 -33.60
C ILE A 199 -22.35 -20.50 -34.21
N ALA A 200 -23.20 -19.51 -33.91
CA ALA A 200 -24.55 -19.43 -34.44
C ALA A 200 -24.57 -19.19 -35.97
N ASP A 201 -23.66 -18.35 -36.48
CA ASP A 201 -23.50 -18.09 -37.90
C ASP A 201 -22.96 -19.33 -38.63
N LEU A 202 -21.94 -19.99 -38.08
CA LEU A 202 -21.40 -21.25 -38.62
C LEU A 202 -22.44 -22.38 -38.59
N ALA A 203 -23.34 -22.41 -37.60
CA ALA A 203 -24.41 -23.39 -37.52
C ALA A 203 -25.53 -23.15 -38.55
N ARG A 204 -25.70 -21.93 -39.06
CA ARG A 204 -26.65 -21.60 -40.13
C ARG A 204 -26.15 -21.97 -41.53
N GLN A 205 -24.84 -21.94 -41.75
CA GLN A 205 -24.24 -22.21 -43.06
C GLN A 205 -24.62 -23.58 -43.65
N PRO A 206 -24.68 -24.69 -42.88
CA PRO A 206 -25.16 -25.98 -43.40
C PRO A 206 -26.61 -25.94 -43.89
N GLU A 207 -27.52 -25.26 -43.17
CA GLU A 207 -28.94 -25.17 -43.54
C GLU A 207 -29.15 -24.30 -44.79
N GLU A 208 -28.44 -23.17 -44.87
CA GLU A 208 -28.46 -22.29 -46.05
C GLU A 208 -27.85 -22.99 -47.28
N HIS A 209 -26.78 -23.76 -47.09
CA HIS A 209 -26.17 -24.55 -48.15
C HIS A 209 -27.08 -25.69 -48.62
N GLU A 210 -27.74 -26.40 -47.70
CA GLU A 210 -28.71 -27.45 -48.02
C GLU A 210 -29.90 -26.89 -48.81
N ALA A 211 -30.45 -25.74 -48.38
CA ALA A 211 -31.54 -25.06 -49.08
C ALA A 211 -31.13 -24.60 -50.49
N ALA A 212 -29.95 -23.99 -50.64
CA ALA A 212 -29.42 -23.56 -51.94
C ALA A 212 -29.12 -24.77 -52.85
N HIS A 213 -28.66 -25.89 -52.29
CA HIS A 213 -28.44 -27.12 -53.04
C HIS A 213 -29.76 -27.71 -53.55
N GLN A 214 -30.81 -27.75 -52.70
CA GLN A 214 -32.15 -28.20 -53.09
C GLN A 214 -32.76 -27.31 -54.17
N GLU A 215 -32.61 -25.98 -54.06
CA GLU A 215 -33.06 -25.03 -55.10
C GLU A 215 -32.33 -25.29 -56.42
N ARG A 216 -31.01 -25.49 -56.39
CA ARG A 216 -30.19 -25.79 -57.57
C ARG A 216 -30.64 -27.07 -58.27
N GLU A 217 -30.87 -28.15 -57.52
CA GLU A 217 -31.34 -29.42 -58.08
C GLU A 217 -32.78 -29.31 -58.64
N GLY A 218 -33.64 -28.53 -57.98
CA GLY A 218 -34.97 -28.20 -58.49
C GLY A 218 -34.92 -27.44 -59.81
N LEU A 219 -34.08 -26.39 -59.89
CA LEU A 219 -33.85 -25.62 -61.11
C LEU A 219 -33.23 -26.48 -62.22
N ARG A 220 -32.28 -27.34 -61.90
CA ARG A 220 -31.66 -28.27 -62.87
C ARG A 220 -32.70 -29.20 -63.48
N THR A 221 -33.55 -29.80 -62.65
CA THR A 221 -34.66 -30.66 -63.10
C THR A 221 -35.62 -29.89 -64.00
N ARG A 222 -35.93 -28.62 -63.64
CA ARG A 222 -36.78 -27.74 -64.45
C ARG A 222 -36.15 -27.44 -65.81
N VAL A 223 -34.85 -27.18 -65.87
CA VAL A 223 -34.11 -26.94 -67.11
C VAL A 223 -34.15 -28.17 -68.02
N GLU A 224 -33.94 -29.37 -67.49
CA GLU A 224 -34.02 -30.60 -68.29
C GLU A 224 -35.43 -30.87 -68.82
N ALA A 225 -36.46 -30.63 -68.01
CA ALA A 225 -37.84 -30.71 -68.47
C ALA A 225 -38.14 -29.70 -69.60
N LEU A 226 -37.69 -28.47 -69.46
CA LEU A 226 -37.85 -27.43 -70.49
C LEU A 226 -37.08 -27.76 -71.77
N ARG A 227 -35.87 -28.31 -71.67
CA ARG A 227 -35.09 -28.78 -72.84
C ARG A 227 -35.84 -29.86 -73.60
N THR A 228 -36.45 -30.80 -72.88
CA THR A 228 -37.26 -31.87 -73.46
C THR A 228 -38.49 -31.31 -74.17
N ASP A 229 -39.21 -30.36 -73.55
CA ASP A 229 -40.37 -29.70 -74.17
C ASP A 229 -39.98 -28.90 -75.43
N ILE A 230 -38.88 -28.16 -75.38
CA ILE A 230 -38.35 -27.42 -76.54
C ILE A 230 -38.04 -28.37 -77.69
N ARG A 231 -37.43 -29.52 -77.42
CA ARG A 231 -37.13 -30.53 -78.45
C ARG A 231 -38.42 -31.04 -79.09
N ALA A 232 -39.40 -31.45 -78.28
CA ALA A 232 -40.69 -31.93 -78.79
C ALA A 232 -41.41 -30.88 -79.64
N ARG A 233 -41.41 -29.61 -79.21
CA ARG A 233 -42.00 -28.50 -79.98
C ARG A 233 -41.28 -28.23 -81.29
N ARG A 234 -39.95 -28.35 -81.34
CA ARG A 234 -39.18 -28.23 -82.59
C ARG A 234 -39.51 -29.34 -83.58
N GLU A 235 -39.64 -30.58 -83.10
CA GLU A 235 -40.04 -31.72 -83.94
C GLU A 235 -41.45 -31.53 -84.52
N LEU A 236 -42.40 -31.04 -83.70
CA LEU A 236 -43.74 -30.68 -84.15
C LEU A 236 -43.72 -29.54 -85.17
N ALA A 237 -42.96 -28.47 -84.93
CA ALA A 237 -42.84 -27.35 -85.85
C ALA A 237 -42.27 -27.79 -87.21
N ALA A 238 -41.23 -28.63 -87.20
CA ALA A 238 -40.65 -29.19 -88.42
C ALA A 238 -41.67 -30.06 -89.19
N ARG A 239 -42.48 -30.86 -88.49
CA ARG A 239 -43.56 -31.64 -89.10
C ARG A 239 -44.62 -30.75 -89.74
N TYR A 240 -45.09 -29.72 -89.04
CA TYR A 240 -46.06 -28.77 -89.61
C TYR A 240 -45.48 -28.00 -90.79
N GLY A 241 -44.20 -27.65 -90.76
CA GLY A 241 -43.49 -27.05 -91.89
C GLY A 241 -43.52 -27.95 -93.14
N ARG A 242 -43.19 -29.25 -92.98
CA ARG A 242 -43.27 -30.22 -94.08
C ARG A 242 -44.69 -30.36 -94.63
N LEU A 243 -45.70 -30.46 -93.76
CA LEU A 243 -47.10 -30.56 -94.18
C LEU A 243 -47.58 -29.30 -94.92
N ARG A 244 -47.19 -28.11 -94.44
CA ARG A 244 -47.51 -26.84 -95.10
C ARG A 244 -46.87 -26.72 -96.48
N ALA A 245 -45.65 -27.20 -96.65
CA ALA A 245 -44.96 -27.23 -97.95
C ALA A 245 -45.58 -28.27 -98.91
N ALA A 246 -45.97 -29.44 -98.39
CA ALA A 246 -46.56 -30.51 -99.20
C ALA A 246 -48.02 -30.24 -99.59
N GLY A 247 -48.77 -29.45 -98.80
CA GLY A 247 -50.19 -29.19 -99.03
C GLY A 247 -50.51 -28.61 -100.41
N PRO A 248 -49.88 -27.49 -100.84
CA PRO A 248 -50.08 -26.93 -102.17
C PRO A 248 -49.70 -27.91 -103.28
N ILE A 249 -48.58 -28.63 -103.12
CA ILE A 249 -48.12 -29.62 -104.10
C ILE A 249 -49.15 -30.74 -104.24
N ALA A 250 -49.67 -31.28 -103.13
CA ALA A 250 -50.68 -32.34 -103.17
C ALA A 250 -52.01 -31.85 -103.80
N ALA A 251 -52.41 -30.61 -103.55
CA ALA A 251 -53.58 -30.01 -104.17
C ALA A 251 -53.39 -29.83 -105.69
N GLU A 252 -52.22 -29.32 -106.11
CA GLU A 252 -51.84 -29.18 -107.52
C GLU A 252 -51.78 -30.54 -108.21
N LEU A 253 -51.19 -31.55 -107.56
CA LEU A 253 -51.11 -32.92 -108.09
C LEU A 253 -52.51 -33.53 -108.29
N THR A 254 -53.44 -33.25 -107.38
CA THR A 254 -54.85 -33.68 -107.50
C THR A 254 -55.54 -33.01 -108.70
N VAL A 255 -55.31 -31.71 -108.90
CA VAL A 255 -55.85 -30.98 -110.07
C VAL A 255 -55.23 -31.52 -111.36
N LEU A 256 -53.90 -31.64 -111.42
CA LEU A 256 -53.18 -32.16 -112.58
C LEU A 256 -53.58 -33.59 -112.91
N GLN A 257 -53.80 -34.46 -111.93
CA GLN A 257 -54.31 -35.82 -112.16
C GLN A 257 -55.74 -35.80 -112.71
N ALA A 258 -56.62 -34.93 -112.20
CA ALA A 258 -57.95 -34.78 -112.76
C ALA A 258 -57.93 -34.26 -114.21
N GLU A 259 -57.01 -33.34 -114.55
CA GLU A 259 -56.79 -32.86 -115.92
C GLU A 259 -56.21 -33.96 -116.83
N LEU A 260 -55.27 -34.76 -116.33
CA LEU A 260 -54.70 -35.90 -117.05
C LEU A 260 -55.76 -36.98 -117.34
N ASP A 261 -56.58 -37.31 -116.34
CA ASP A 261 -57.68 -38.27 -116.43
C ASP A 261 -58.82 -37.76 -117.33
N ALA A 262 -59.03 -36.44 -117.40
CA ALA A 262 -60.00 -35.81 -118.29
C ALA A 262 -59.58 -35.84 -119.78
N GLY A 263 -58.31 -36.14 -120.06
CA GLY A 263 -57.79 -36.39 -121.41
C GLY A 263 -57.86 -35.16 -122.32
N ASP A 264 -56.91 -34.25 -122.19
CA ASP A 264 -56.78 -33.10 -123.10
C ASP A 264 -55.93 -33.44 -124.33
N ALA A 265 -56.49 -33.22 -125.53
CA ALA A 265 -55.81 -33.43 -126.82
C ALA A 265 -54.71 -32.39 -127.10
N ALA A 266 -54.55 -31.38 -126.24
CA ALA A 266 -53.48 -30.38 -126.33
C ALA A 266 -52.08 -30.86 -125.88
N LEU A 267 -51.97 -32.04 -125.26
CA LEU A 267 -50.70 -32.62 -124.80
C LEU A 267 -49.75 -33.08 -125.93
N ASP A 268 -50.21 -33.07 -127.19
CA ASP A 268 -49.37 -33.37 -128.36
C ASP A 268 -48.53 -32.17 -128.84
N ALA A 269 -48.69 -30.99 -128.24
CA ALA A 269 -47.93 -29.78 -128.59
C ALA A 269 -46.91 -29.42 -127.50
N VAL A 270 -45.62 -29.50 -127.83
CA VAL A 270 -44.51 -29.09 -126.94
C VAL A 270 -44.34 -27.56 -126.99
N PRO A 271 -44.48 -26.83 -125.87
CA PRO A 271 -44.20 -25.39 -125.80
C PRO A 271 -42.73 -25.08 -126.14
N GLU A 272 -42.44 -23.96 -126.82
CA GLU A 272 -41.07 -23.59 -127.24
C GLU A 272 -40.10 -23.40 -126.06
N ASP A 273 -40.62 -23.13 -124.87
CA ASP A 273 -39.91 -22.84 -123.62
C ASP A 273 -39.76 -24.06 -122.68
N VAL A 274 -40.24 -25.25 -123.09
CA VAL A 274 -40.12 -26.49 -122.30
C VAL A 274 -38.67 -26.83 -121.94
N VAL A 275 -37.74 -26.61 -122.87
CA VAL A 275 -36.32 -26.92 -122.65
C VAL A 275 -35.75 -26.02 -121.56
N ALA A 276 -36.06 -24.73 -121.57
CA ALA A 276 -35.59 -23.78 -120.57
C ALA A 276 -36.19 -24.02 -119.18
N VAL A 277 -37.46 -24.44 -119.11
CA VAL A 277 -38.10 -24.85 -117.85
C VAL A 277 -37.48 -26.14 -117.32
N LEU A 278 -37.26 -27.13 -118.20
CA LEU A 278 -36.66 -28.41 -117.86
C LEU A 278 -35.22 -28.24 -117.36
N ASP A 279 -34.39 -27.46 -118.05
CA ASP A 279 -33.00 -27.19 -117.65
C ASP A 279 -32.93 -26.53 -116.27
N ARG A 280 -33.82 -25.56 -115.99
CA ARG A 280 -33.91 -24.94 -114.66
C ARG A 280 -34.26 -25.94 -113.57
N ARG A 281 -35.27 -26.80 -113.81
CA ARG A 281 -35.69 -27.83 -112.84
C ARG A 281 -34.63 -28.90 -112.66
N LEU A 282 -33.91 -29.27 -113.71
CA LEU A 282 -32.75 -30.18 -113.64
C LEU A 282 -31.60 -29.55 -112.84
N GLY A 283 -31.37 -28.24 -112.98
CA GLY A 283 -30.42 -27.48 -112.16
C GLY A 283 -30.79 -27.47 -110.68
N GLU A 284 -32.02 -27.10 -110.34
CA GLU A 284 -32.53 -27.13 -108.96
C GLU A 284 -32.45 -28.54 -108.35
N LEU A 285 -32.76 -29.59 -109.15
CA LEU A 285 -32.64 -30.98 -108.73
C LEU A 285 -31.18 -31.39 -108.48
N ALA A 286 -30.25 -30.92 -109.31
CA ALA A 286 -28.83 -31.18 -109.13
C ALA A 286 -28.28 -30.51 -107.86
N GLU A 287 -28.66 -29.26 -107.58
CA GLU A 287 -28.30 -28.55 -106.35
C GLU A 287 -28.88 -29.23 -105.11
N ALA A 288 -30.15 -29.63 -105.15
CA ALA A 288 -30.80 -30.34 -104.05
C ALA A 288 -30.13 -31.69 -103.78
N ARG A 289 -29.74 -32.43 -104.83
CA ARG A 289 -28.99 -33.69 -104.70
C ARG A 289 -27.59 -33.49 -104.12
N ALA A 290 -26.87 -32.44 -104.53
CA ALA A 290 -25.57 -32.10 -103.97
C ALA A 290 -25.67 -31.74 -102.48
N THR A 291 -26.69 -30.97 -102.10
CA THR A 291 -26.95 -30.62 -100.70
C THR A 291 -27.29 -31.84 -99.85
N LEU A 292 -28.11 -32.76 -100.38
CA LEU A 292 -28.45 -34.01 -99.69
C LEU A 292 -27.21 -34.87 -99.46
N ALA A 293 -26.37 -35.03 -100.48
CA ALA A 293 -25.13 -35.80 -100.38
C ALA A 293 -24.17 -35.23 -99.31
N ALA A 294 -24.02 -33.90 -99.24
CA ALA A 294 -23.19 -33.25 -98.23
C ALA A 294 -23.73 -33.45 -96.79
N LEU A 295 -25.05 -33.40 -96.61
CA LEU A 295 -25.68 -33.67 -95.32
C LEU A 295 -25.56 -35.14 -94.91
N ASP A 296 -25.69 -36.07 -95.85
CA ASP A 296 -25.50 -37.50 -95.59
C ASP A 296 -24.05 -37.81 -95.16
N GLU A 297 -23.07 -37.14 -95.77
CA GLU A 297 -21.66 -37.23 -95.38
C GLU A 297 -21.44 -36.70 -93.95
N GLN A 298 -21.98 -35.52 -93.61
CA GLN A 298 -21.88 -34.97 -92.24
C GLN A 298 -22.54 -35.88 -91.19
N VAL A 299 -23.68 -36.48 -91.52
CA VAL A 299 -24.36 -37.43 -90.64
C VAL A 299 -23.54 -38.70 -90.47
N ALA A 300 -22.91 -39.19 -91.54
CA ALA A 300 -22.03 -40.36 -91.48
C ALA A 300 -20.80 -40.09 -90.61
N GLU A 301 -20.14 -38.93 -90.77
CA GLU A 301 -18.98 -38.51 -89.97
C GLU A 301 -19.34 -38.36 -88.49
N ALA A 302 -20.47 -37.73 -88.18
CA ALA A 302 -20.95 -37.58 -86.81
C ALA A 302 -21.33 -38.94 -86.17
N ARG A 303 -21.88 -39.89 -86.94
CA ARG A 303 -22.15 -41.25 -86.47
C ARG A 303 -20.86 -42.01 -86.20
N ALA A 304 -19.88 -41.94 -87.10
CA ALA A 304 -18.57 -42.54 -86.91
C ALA A 304 -17.87 -41.98 -85.66
N SER A 305 -17.89 -40.65 -85.48
CA SER A 305 -17.31 -39.97 -84.30
C SER A 305 -17.97 -40.41 -82.99
N ARG A 306 -19.27 -40.71 -83.01
CA ARG A 306 -20.01 -41.22 -81.85
C ARG A 306 -19.68 -42.69 -81.57
N GLU A 307 -19.51 -43.50 -82.61
CA GLU A 307 -19.14 -44.92 -82.49
C GLU A 307 -17.68 -45.10 -82.03
N ASP A 308 -16.79 -44.19 -82.43
CA ASP A 308 -15.38 -44.16 -82.01
C ASP A 308 -15.19 -43.61 -80.58
N LEU A 309 -16.25 -43.07 -79.96
CA LEU A 309 -16.19 -42.57 -78.60
C LEU A 309 -16.18 -43.75 -77.61
N ALA A 310 -14.97 -44.20 -77.25
CA ALA A 310 -14.78 -45.24 -76.25
C ALA A 310 -15.03 -44.67 -74.84
N ILE A 311 -16.26 -44.83 -74.35
CA ILE A 311 -16.62 -44.50 -72.97
C ILE A 311 -16.22 -45.69 -72.07
N ASP A 312 -15.35 -45.44 -71.10
CA ASP A 312 -15.06 -46.41 -70.05
C ASP A 312 -16.20 -46.41 -69.04
N GLU A 313 -17.18 -47.28 -69.29
CA GLU A 313 -18.37 -47.45 -68.44
C GLU A 313 -18.02 -47.84 -66.99
N ARG A 314 -16.85 -48.44 -66.74
CA ARG A 314 -16.40 -48.72 -65.37
C ARG A 314 -16.01 -47.44 -64.66
N LEU A 315 -15.26 -46.58 -65.35
CA LEU A 315 -14.82 -45.30 -64.80
C LEU A 315 -16.00 -44.33 -64.63
N LEU A 316 -16.96 -44.37 -65.56
CA LEU A 316 -18.21 -43.60 -65.46
C LEU A 316 -19.08 -44.08 -64.29
N GLY A 317 -19.20 -45.40 -64.07
CA GLY A 317 -19.90 -45.96 -62.91
C GLY A 317 -19.25 -45.59 -61.58
N MET A 318 -17.93 -45.36 -61.57
CA MET A 318 -17.16 -44.93 -60.39
C MET A 318 -17.11 -43.40 -60.23
N ALA A 319 -17.77 -42.61 -61.08
CA ALA A 319 -17.66 -41.15 -61.06
C ALA A 319 -17.98 -40.55 -59.68
N GLY A 320 -19.05 -41.02 -59.03
CA GLY A 320 -19.40 -40.56 -57.68
C GLY A 320 -18.36 -40.93 -56.61
N GLU A 321 -17.71 -42.09 -56.74
CA GLU A 321 -16.62 -42.49 -55.84
C GLU A 321 -15.35 -41.67 -56.09
N VAL A 322 -15.03 -41.40 -57.35
CA VAL A 322 -13.89 -40.55 -57.73
C VAL A 322 -14.09 -39.13 -57.22
N ASP A 323 -15.29 -38.56 -57.38
CA ASP A 323 -15.62 -37.23 -56.87
C ASP A 323 -15.53 -37.19 -55.34
N ALA A 324 -16.05 -38.22 -54.64
CA ALA A 324 -15.93 -38.34 -53.19
C ALA A 324 -14.46 -38.40 -52.73
N VAL A 325 -13.61 -39.18 -53.41
CA VAL A 325 -12.17 -39.28 -53.10
C VAL A 325 -11.44 -37.95 -53.38
N VAL A 326 -11.84 -37.21 -54.41
CA VAL A 326 -11.26 -35.89 -54.71
C VAL A 326 -11.61 -34.86 -53.64
N GLU A 327 -12.85 -34.84 -53.17
CA GLU A 327 -13.29 -33.99 -52.05
C GLU A 327 -12.60 -34.39 -50.72
N GLU A 328 -12.50 -35.70 -50.46
CA GLU A 328 -11.80 -36.22 -49.27
C GLU A 328 -10.29 -35.91 -49.31
N ARG A 329 -9.69 -35.77 -50.50
CA ARG A 329 -8.27 -35.44 -50.63
C ARG A 329 -7.94 -34.07 -50.02
N VAL A 330 -8.81 -33.08 -50.17
CA VAL A 330 -8.61 -31.71 -49.65
C VAL A 330 -8.68 -31.71 -48.12
N THR A 331 -9.72 -32.34 -47.57
CA THR A 331 -9.91 -32.48 -46.12
C THR A 331 -8.80 -33.31 -45.48
N ARG A 332 -8.39 -34.42 -46.12
CA ARG A 332 -7.27 -35.24 -45.66
C ARG A 332 -5.93 -34.51 -45.72
N ALA A 333 -5.68 -33.70 -46.75
CA ALA A 333 -4.47 -32.88 -46.83
C ALA A 333 -4.42 -31.84 -45.69
N ALA A 334 -5.54 -31.18 -45.41
CA ALA A 334 -5.65 -30.23 -44.30
C ALA A 334 -5.45 -30.92 -42.94
N ALA A 335 -6.10 -32.06 -42.71
CA ALA A 335 -5.94 -32.84 -41.48
C ALA A 335 -4.50 -33.35 -41.29
N THR A 336 -3.83 -33.73 -42.39
CA THR A 336 -2.43 -34.18 -42.35
C THR A 336 -1.49 -33.01 -41.98
N ALA A 337 -1.72 -31.82 -42.54
CA ALA A 337 -0.97 -30.61 -42.18
C ALA A 337 -1.17 -30.24 -40.70
N GLN A 338 -2.43 -30.24 -40.24
CA GLN A 338 -2.75 -29.98 -38.83
C GLN A 338 -2.07 -30.98 -37.88
N ARG A 339 -2.04 -32.27 -38.25
CA ARG A 339 -1.32 -33.28 -37.46
C ARG A 339 0.18 -32.96 -37.38
N HIS A 340 0.82 -32.60 -38.49
CA HIS A 340 2.23 -32.22 -38.49
C HIS A 340 2.51 -30.99 -37.61
N ASP A 341 1.62 -30.01 -37.59
CA ASP A 341 1.74 -28.84 -36.71
C ASP A 341 1.63 -29.22 -35.23
N LEU A 342 0.73 -30.14 -34.90
CA LEU A 342 0.56 -30.68 -33.55
C LEU A 342 1.77 -31.51 -33.12
N ASP A 343 2.27 -32.40 -33.98
CA ASP A 343 3.49 -33.20 -33.72
C ASP A 343 4.69 -32.28 -33.44
N ALA A 344 4.82 -31.19 -34.21
CA ALA A 344 5.88 -30.20 -34.00
C ALA A 344 5.68 -29.39 -32.70
N ALA A 345 4.44 -29.10 -32.31
CA ALA A 345 4.12 -28.44 -31.05
C ALA A 345 4.44 -29.33 -29.85
N GLU A 346 4.05 -30.61 -29.91
CA GLU A 346 4.37 -31.62 -28.92
C GLU A 346 5.88 -31.77 -28.76
N ALA A 347 6.63 -31.90 -29.85
CA ALA A 347 8.09 -31.99 -29.82
C ALA A 347 8.74 -30.77 -29.15
N ARG A 348 8.27 -29.55 -29.46
CA ARG A 348 8.74 -28.32 -28.80
C ARG A 348 8.44 -28.32 -27.31
N SER A 349 7.23 -28.71 -26.92
CA SER A 349 6.83 -28.80 -25.50
C SER A 349 7.65 -29.86 -24.76
N ALA A 350 7.89 -31.03 -25.37
CA ALA A 350 8.71 -32.08 -24.77
C ALA A 350 10.15 -31.61 -24.53
N VAL A 351 10.77 -30.90 -25.49
CA VAL A 351 12.08 -30.28 -25.30
C VAL A 351 12.06 -29.25 -24.17
N ALA A 352 11.05 -28.38 -24.14
CA ALA A 352 10.92 -27.36 -23.09
C ALA A 352 10.78 -27.98 -21.69
N VAL A 353 9.97 -29.04 -21.55
CA VAL A 353 9.80 -29.79 -20.31
C VAL A 353 11.12 -30.46 -19.92
N ALA A 354 11.82 -31.10 -20.86
CA ALA A 354 13.11 -31.73 -20.60
C ALA A 354 14.17 -30.73 -20.13
N GLU A 355 14.25 -29.54 -20.76
CA GLU A 355 15.13 -28.46 -20.32
C GLU A 355 14.79 -27.97 -18.92
N GLN A 356 13.50 -27.81 -18.60
CA GLN A 356 13.04 -27.40 -17.28
C GLN A 356 13.36 -28.43 -16.21
N LEU A 357 13.12 -29.72 -16.48
CA LEU A 357 13.48 -30.83 -15.58
C LEU A 357 14.99 -30.91 -15.35
N ALA A 358 15.80 -30.71 -16.40
CA ALA A 358 17.25 -30.68 -16.30
C ALA A 358 17.75 -29.52 -15.41
N ARG A 359 17.12 -28.34 -15.49
CA ARG A 359 17.43 -27.20 -14.61
C ARG A 359 16.97 -27.42 -13.17
N ALA A 360 15.83 -28.09 -12.98
CA ALA A 360 15.22 -28.30 -11.67
C ALA A 360 15.99 -29.31 -10.81
N GLY A 361 16.80 -30.20 -11.41
CA GLY A 361 17.71 -31.12 -10.73
C GLY A 361 17.00 -32.20 -9.91
N GLY A 362 17.10 -33.47 -10.32
CA GLY A 362 16.51 -34.62 -9.59
C GLY A 362 15.01 -34.84 -9.83
N TRP A 363 14.40 -34.04 -10.70
CA TRP A 363 13.03 -34.20 -11.17
C TRP A 363 12.99 -35.02 -12.46
N THR A 364 12.06 -35.98 -12.53
CA THR A 364 11.75 -36.75 -13.74
C THR A 364 10.30 -36.51 -14.12
N GLU A 365 9.94 -36.77 -15.37
CA GLU A 365 8.57 -36.64 -15.86
C GLU A 365 7.59 -37.51 -15.05
N GLU A 366 7.97 -38.75 -14.73
CA GLU A 366 7.19 -39.64 -13.87
C GLU A 366 6.94 -39.04 -12.47
N ARG A 367 7.93 -38.35 -11.88
CA ARG A 367 7.76 -37.69 -10.58
C ARG A 367 6.89 -36.45 -10.67
N LEU A 368 6.91 -35.75 -11.81
CA LEU A 368 6.08 -34.58 -12.06
C LEU A 368 4.61 -34.98 -12.22
N LEU A 369 4.33 -36.07 -12.95
CA LEU A 369 2.99 -36.60 -13.14
C LEU A 369 2.41 -37.26 -11.88
N ALA A 370 3.27 -37.80 -11.02
CA ALA A 370 2.89 -38.32 -9.71
C ALA A 370 2.74 -37.23 -8.63
N LEU A 371 3.02 -35.96 -8.98
CA LEU A 371 2.87 -34.85 -8.05
C LEU A 371 1.38 -34.60 -7.80
N ASP A 372 1.01 -34.45 -6.54
CA ASP A 372 -0.33 -34.00 -6.16
C ASP A 372 -0.50 -32.53 -6.57
N ASP A 373 -1.15 -32.31 -7.70
CA ASP A 373 -1.47 -30.99 -8.26
C ASP A 373 -2.84 -30.48 -7.80
N SER A 374 -3.46 -31.15 -6.84
CA SER A 374 -4.73 -30.72 -6.28
C SER A 374 -4.60 -29.33 -5.65
N ILE A 375 -5.68 -28.56 -5.69
CA ILE A 375 -5.74 -27.21 -5.12
C ILE A 375 -5.24 -27.21 -3.65
N PRO A 376 -5.63 -28.15 -2.77
CA PRO A 376 -5.11 -28.20 -1.40
C PRO A 376 -3.59 -28.40 -1.30
N ALA A 377 -3.00 -29.28 -2.12
CA ALA A 377 -1.55 -29.54 -2.11
C ALA A 377 -0.75 -28.31 -2.60
N LEU A 378 -1.25 -27.64 -3.64
CA LEU A 378 -0.69 -26.36 -4.11
C LEU A 378 -0.81 -25.26 -3.05
N GLU A 379 -1.95 -25.17 -2.35
CA GLU A 379 -2.15 -24.19 -1.27
C GLU A 379 -1.23 -24.44 -0.07
N ALA A 380 -1.02 -25.71 0.31
CA ALA A 380 -0.07 -26.10 1.35
C ALA A 380 1.36 -25.73 0.97
N THR A 381 1.78 -25.99 -0.28
CA THR A 381 3.10 -25.62 -0.79
C THR A 381 3.30 -24.09 -0.77
N ARG A 382 2.29 -23.33 -1.20
CA ARG A 382 2.30 -21.86 -1.14
C ARG A 382 2.27 -21.31 0.29
N ALA A 383 1.65 -22.03 1.23
CA ALA A 383 1.69 -21.67 2.65
C ALA A 383 3.11 -21.87 3.20
N HIS A 384 3.72 -23.01 2.92
CA HIS A 384 5.10 -23.30 3.31
C HIS A 384 6.10 -22.31 2.71
N GLU A 385 5.95 -21.93 1.44
CA GLU A 385 6.79 -20.90 0.80
C GLU A 385 6.65 -19.53 1.48
N ARG A 386 5.42 -19.14 1.86
CA ARG A 386 5.16 -17.91 2.62
C ARG A 386 5.83 -17.96 4.01
N ASP A 387 5.73 -19.09 4.70
CA ASP A 387 6.34 -19.27 6.02
C ASP A 387 7.86 -19.19 5.94
N LEU A 388 8.47 -19.85 4.95
CA LEU A 388 9.90 -19.78 4.68
C LEU A 388 10.37 -18.34 4.36
N HIS A 389 9.61 -17.63 3.53
CA HIS A 389 9.90 -16.23 3.19
C HIS A 389 9.77 -15.30 4.40
N SER A 390 8.76 -15.52 5.24
CA SER A 390 8.57 -14.74 6.47
C SER A 390 9.73 -14.96 7.46
N THR A 391 10.19 -16.21 7.60
CA THR A 391 11.28 -16.59 8.50
C THR A 391 12.62 -16.01 8.00
N ARG A 392 12.89 -16.07 6.70
CA ARG A 392 14.07 -15.42 6.08
C ARG A 392 14.09 -13.91 6.32
N THR A 393 12.95 -13.25 6.12
CA THR A 393 12.83 -11.81 6.36
C THR A 393 13.10 -11.48 7.83
N ALA A 394 12.57 -12.28 8.76
CA ALA A 394 12.82 -12.12 10.19
C ALA A 394 14.30 -12.26 10.57
N VAL A 395 15.06 -13.16 9.91
CA VAL A 395 16.52 -13.27 10.10
C VAL A 395 17.23 -11.99 9.67
N VAL A 396 16.93 -11.49 8.47
CA VAL A 396 17.54 -10.25 7.93
C VAL A 396 17.27 -9.06 8.84
N GLU A 397 16.04 -8.92 9.32
CA GLU A 397 15.69 -7.86 10.27
C GLU A 397 16.42 -8.00 11.59
N ALA A 398 16.56 -9.22 12.12
CA ALA A 398 17.28 -9.47 13.37
C ALA A 398 18.78 -9.14 13.24
N GLU A 399 19.41 -9.50 12.11
CA GLU A 399 20.80 -9.14 11.82
C GLU A 399 21.00 -7.62 11.69
N GLN A 400 20.09 -6.92 11.00
CA GLN A 400 20.16 -5.47 10.87
C GLN A 400 20.06 -4.77 12.23
N ARG A 401 19.13 -5.22 13.09
CA ARG A 401 18.98 -4.70 14.47
C ARG A 401 20.23 -4.97 15.31
N ARG A 402 20.88 -6.13 15.12
CA ARG A 402 22.14 -6.47 15.81
C ARG A 402 23.28 -5.54 15.37
N ARG A 403 23.44 -5.30 14.06
CA ARG A 403 24.48 -4.41 13.52
C ARG A 403 24.31 -2.97 14.00
N SER A 404 23.11 -2.42 13.90
CA SER A 404 22.85 -1.05 14.35
C SER A 404 23.11 -0.85 15.85
N ALA A 405 22.79 -1.85 16.68
CA ALA A 405 23.08 -1.82 18.10
C ALA A 405 24.61 -1.86 18.38
N ALA A 406 25.37 -2.63 17.60
CA ALA A 406 26.83 -2.72 17.72
C ALA A 406 27.51 -1.42 17.31
N ASP A 407 27.09 -0.80 16.20
CA ASP A 407 27.63 0.47 15.71
C ASP A 407 27.39 1.61 16.72
N GLU A 408 26.21 1.64 17.36
CA GLU A 408 25.90 2.64 18.38
C GLU A 408 26.72 2.44 19.66
N LEU A 409 27.03 1.19 20.03
CA LEU A 409 27.91 0.87 21.16
C LEU A 409 29.33 1.38 20.88
N GLU A 410 29.89 1.10 19.70
CA GLU A 410 31.23 1.54 19.30
C GLU A 410 31.36 3.08 19.32
N LEU A 411 30.33 3.79 18.86
CA LEU A 411 30.30 5.26 18.91
C LEU A 411 30.35 5.78 20.35
N ARG A 412 29.58 5.17 21.26
CA ARG A 412 29.53 5.56 22.68
C ARG A 412 30.83 5.23 23.41
N GLU A 413 31.49 4.12 23.07
CA GLU A 413 32.78 3.75 23.68
C GLU A 413 33.86 4.78 23.34
N ARG A 414 33.85 5.30 22.11
CA ARG A 414 34.71 6.43 21.70
C ARG A 414 34.41 7.71 22.47
N GLU A 415 33.14 8.03 22.69
CA GLU A 415 32.74 9.19 23.51
C GLU A 415 33.19 9.04 24.98
N GLY A 416 33.11 7.83 25.55
CA GLY A 416 33.52 7.55 26.93
C GLY A 416 35.02 7.61 27.16
N GLY A 417 35.83 7.15 26.20
CA GLY A 417 37.28 7.21 26.28
C GLY A 417 37.83 8.64 26.37
N LEU A 418 37.10 9.64 25.87
CA LEU A 418 37.51 11.06 25.89
C LEU A 418 37.24 11.77 27.23
N LEU A 419 36.47 11.17 28.14
CA LEU A 419 35.98 11.81 29.38
C LEU A 419 36.68 11.34 30.68
N SER A 420 37.64 10.41 30.60
CA SER A 420 38.17 9.66 31.75
C SER A 420 39.38 10.28 32.48
N GLU A 421 39.53 11.61 32.55
CA GLU A 421 40.65 12.25 33.28
C GLU A 421 40.19 13.40 34.20
N ALA A 422 39.35 13.11 35.20
CA ALA A 422 38.98 14.10 36.22
C ALA A 422 39.48 13.70 37.61
N ASP A 423 40.44 14.47 38.13
CA ASP A 423 40.98 14.38 39.49
C ASP A 423 39.88 14.65 40.53
N ASP A 424 39.69 13.70 41.45
CA ASP A 424 38.49 13.58 42.31
C ASP A 424 38.77 13.87 43.80
N ALA A 425 39.98 14.36 44.12
CA ALA A 425 40.43 14.51 45.49
C ALA A 425 39.76 15.69 46.22
N GLY A 426 38.94 15.41 47.24
CA GLY A 426 38.43 16.40 48.21
C GLY A 426 37.18 17.19 47.78
N LEU A 427 36.49 16.78 46.71
CA LEU A 427 35.32 17.47 46.14
C LEU A 427 34.14 17.62 47.13
N GLU A 428 33.88 16.60 47.95
CA GLU A 428 32.77 16.61 48.91
C GLU A 428 33.03 17.56 50.08
N GLU A 429 34.24 17.52 50.64
CA GLU A 429 34.67 18.33 51.77
C GLU A 429 34.67 19.83 51.43
N ARG A 430 35.22 20.20 50.26
CA ARG A 430 35.20 21.59 49.77
C ARG A 430 33.78 22.11 49.54
N THR A 431 32.88 21.27 49.05
CA THR A 431 31.51 21.75 48.80
C THR A 431 30.69 21.90 50.07
N ASP A 432 30.98 21.14 51.12
CA ASP A 432 30.36 21.35 52.43
C ASP A 432 30.86 22.65 53.09
N ALA A 433 32.14 22.97 52.92
CA ALA A 433 32.72 24.22 53.40
C ALA A 433 32.03 25.46 52.81
N LEU A 434 31.73 25.48 51.50
CA LEU A 434 30.99 26.56 50.85
C LEU A 434 29.57 26.76 51.42
N ARG A 435 28.87 25.67 51.75
CA ARG A 435 27.50 25.76 52.32
C ARG A 435 27.50 26.41 53.70
N ARG A 436 28.49 26.08 54.53
CA ARG A 436 28.62 26.65 55.89
C ARG A 436 29.00 28.13 55.83
N LEU A 437 29.75 28.54 54.81
CA LEU A 437 30.21 29.90 54.62
C LEU A 437 29.04 30.88 54.37
N ASP A 438 28.05 30.46 53.58
CA ASP A 438 26.83 31.25 53.33
C ASP A 438 26.01 31.49 54.60
N ALA A 439 25.90 30.46 55.46
CA ALA A 439 25.15 30.55 56.71
C ALA A 439 25.76 31.57 57.69
N ILE A 440 27.08 31.64 57.73
CA ILE A 440 27.81 32.57 58.61
C ILE A 440 27.72 34.01 58.09
N ARG A 441 27.75 34.23 56.78
CA ARG A 441 27.62 35.57 56.16
C ARG A 441 26.33 36.28 56.59
N ILE A 442 25.21 35.56 56.62
CA ILE A 442 23.91 36.09 57.05
C ILE A 442 23.93 36.51 58.53
N ARG A 443 24.60 35.72 59.38
CA ARG A 443 24.72 35.99 60.83
C ARG A 443 25.58 37.23 61.11
N ILE A 444 26.67 37.41 60.39
CA ILE A 444 27.54 38.60 60.51
C ILE A 444 26.76 39.88 60.15
N ALA A 445 26.07 39.89 59.00
CA ALA A 445 25.31 41.05 58.54
C ALA A 445 24.18 41.47 59.52
N ALA A 446 23.52 40.49 60.15
CA ALA A 446 22.49 40.74 61.15
C ALA A 446 23.06 41.38 62.44
N ALA A 447 24.24 40.94 62.87
CA ALA A 447 24.90 41.45 64.07
C ALA A 447 25.51 42.85 63.88
N GLU A 448 26.09 43.14 62.71
CA GLU A 448 26.63 44.48 62.38
C GLU A 448 25.53 45.56 62.33
N ALA A 449 24.34 45.22 61.81
CA ALA A 449 23.20 46.13 61.75
C ALA A 449 22.68 46.57 63.14
N VAL A 450 22.82 45.70 64.15
CA VAL A 450 22.43 46.00 65.53
C VAL A 450 23.48 46.88 66.23
N ALA A 451 24.76 46.71 65.93
CA ALA A 451 25.85 47.48 66.54
C ALA A 451 25.96 48.94 66.05
N ALA A 452 25.45 49.26 64.86
CA ALA A 452 25.61 50.58 64.22
C ALA A 452 24.66 51.69 64.71
N GLY A 453 23.77 51.45 65.68
CA GLY A 453 23.00 52.49 66.41
C GLY A 453 22.04 53.38 65.59
N GLY A 454 21.80 53.11 64.32
CA GLY A 454 21.14 54.03 63.38
C GLY A 454 19.64 53.79 63.10
N GLY A 455 18.80 53.59 64.12
CA GLY A 455 17.34 53.45 63.92
C GLY A 455 16.53 54.43 64.77
N PRO A 456 15.50 55.13 64.24
CA PRO A 456 14.63 55.97 65.06
C PRO A 456 13.90 55.08 66.07
N THR A 457 14.15 55.31 67.37
CA THR A 457 13.45 54.59 68.45
C THR A 457 12.03 55.13 68.57
N LEU A 458 11.15 54.71 67.67
CA LEU A 458 9.72 54.91 67.82
C LEU A 458 9.24 54.07 69.02
N ARG A 459 9.14 54.69 70.20
CA ARG A 459 8.50 54.10 71.38
C ARG A 459 7.00 54.00 71.16
N LEU A 460 6.60 53.03 70.34
CA LEU A 460 5.22 52.64 70.15
C LEU A 460 4.89 51.57 71.19
N SER A 461 3.69 51.63 71.78
CA SER A 461 3.25 50.53 72.64
C SER A 461 3.13 49.24 71.80
N PRO A 462 3.28 48.05 72.39
CA PRO A 462 3.24 46.78 71.65
C PRO A 462 1.99 46.61 70.79
N ARG A 463 0.87 47.19 71.24
CA ARG A 463 -0.40 47.20 70.48
C ARG A 463 -0.32 48.08 69.23
N VAL A 464 0.36 49.21 69.29
CA VAL A 464 0.52 50.13 68.15
C VAL A 464 1.54 49.59 67.14
N ALA A 465 2.62 48.96 67.60
CA ALA A 465 3.59 48.30 66.71
C ALA A 465 2.96 47.11 65.95
N MET A 466 2.10 46.33 66.61
CA MET A 466 1.38 45.24 65.97
C MET A 466 0.37 45.75 64.93
N VAL A 467 -0.34 46.84 65.23
CA VAL A 467 -1.23 47.49 64.26
C VAL A 467 -0.45 48.04 63.06
N ALA A 468 0.72 48.62 63.27
CA ALA A 468 1.59 49.09 62.20
C ALA A 468 2.13 47.93 61.33
N ALA A 469 2.54 46.81 61.93
CA ALA A 469 3.03 45.63 61.20
C ALA A 469 1.93 44.97 60.35
N VAL A 470 0.70 44.88 60.88
CA VAL A 470 -0.47 44.45 60.10
C VAL A 470 -0.78 45.47 59.01
N GLY A 471 -0.66 46.76 59.30
CA GLY A 471 -0.78 47.84 58.33
C GLY A 471 0.19 47.70 57.14
N PHE A 472 1.47 47.39 57.39
CA PHE A 472 2.48 47.16 56.35
C PHE A 472 2.23 45.87 55.55
N ALA A 473 1.74 44.81 56.17
CA ALA A 473 1.34 43.60 55.46
C ALA A 473 0.14 43.86 54.53
N VAL A 474 -0.86 44.63 55.00
CA VAL A 474 -2.01 45.04 54.18
C VAL A 474 -1.58 46.00 53.07
N LEU A 475 -0.72 46.98 53.35
CA LEU A 475 -0.19 47.90 52.33
C LEU A 475 0.64 47.15 51.27
N GLY A 476 1.46 46.19 51.70
CA GLY A 476 2.25 45.32 50.82
C GLY A 476 1.37 44.41 49.97
N ALA A 477 0.28 43.89 50.52
CA ALA A 477 -0.71 43.13 49.76
C ALA A 477 -1.46 44.00 48.73
N VAL A 478 -1.82 45.25 49.09
CA VAL A 478 -2.47 46.21 48.18
C VAL A 478 -1.51 46.64 47.06
N ALA A 479 -0.26 46.97 47.39
CA ALA A 479 0.77 47.30 46.40
C ALA A 479 1.12 46.10 45.51
N GLY A 480 1.22 44.89 46.07
CA GLY A 480 1.41 43.66 45.31
C GLY A 480 0.23 43.35 44.38
N SER A 481 -1.00 43.69 44.79
CA SER A 481 -2.19 43.54 43.97
C SER A 481 -2.21 44.50 42.77
N LEU A 482 -1.59 45.69 42.89
CA LEU A 482 -1.40 46.62 41.77
C LEU A 482 -0.43 46.08 40.68
N VAL A 483 0.41 45.09 41.01
CA VAL A 483 1.40 44.48 40.09
C VAL A 483 1.13 42.98 39.87
N SER A 484 -0.09 42.50 40.16
CA SER A 484 -0.50 41.09 39.97
C SER A 484 0.31 40.05 40.74
N ALA A 485 0.99 40.45 41.82
CA ALA A 485 1.84 39.59 42.66
C ALA A 485 1.50 39.79 44.16
N PRO A 486 0.30 39.40 44.61
CA PRO A 486 -0.18 39.67 45.97
C PRO A 486 0.57 38.86 47.03
N LEU A 487 0.99 37.62 46.72
CA LEU A 487 1.73 36.77 47.66
C LEU A 487 3.17 37.28 47.90
N PRO A 488 3.97 37.62 46.87
CA PRO A 488 5.25 38.30 47.08
C PRO A 488 5.10 39.67 47.77
N GLY A 489 4.09 40.46 47.40
CA GLY A 489 3.82 41.76 48.04
C GLY A 489 3.45 41.63 49.53
N LEU A 490 2.68 40.61 49.89
CA LEU A 490 2.37 40.27 51.29
C LEU A 490 3.64 39.80 52.03
N PHE A 491 4.50 38.99 51.39
CA PHE A 491 5.72 38.49 52.01
C PHE A 491 6.73 39.62 52.27
N VAL A 492 6.89 40.54 51.32
CA VAL A 492 7.71 41.76 51.47
C VAL A 492 7.11 42.69 52.53
N GLY A 493 5.79 42.89 52.53
CA GLY A 493 5.09 43.68 53.56
C GLY A 493 5.18 43.07 54.97
N ALA A 494 5.15 41.74 55.06
CA ALA A 494 5.32 41.00 56.32
C ALA A 494 6.77 41.01 56.81
N LEU A 495 7.77 40.95 55.93
CA LEU A 495 9.17 41.15 56.28
C LEU A 495 9.42 42.57 56.79
N ALA A 496 8.86 43.59 56.13
CA ALA A 496 8.94 44.98 56.58
C ALA A 496 8.22 45.20 57.92
N GLY A 497 7.03 44.62 58.10
CA GLY A 497 6.30 44.64 59.37
C GLY A 497 7.02 43.88 60.49
N GLY A 498 7.65 42.75 60.16
CA GLY A 498 8.50 41.97 61.05
C GLY A 498 9.73 42.75 61.49
N LEU A 499 10.35 43.51 60.58
CA LEU A 499 11.46 44.41 60.88
C LEU A 499 11.03 45.54 61.84
N VAL A 500 9.83 46.10 61.68
CA VAL A 500 9.27 47.10 62.63
C VAL A 500 9.02 46.50 64.02
N VAL A 501 8.59 45.24 64.11
CA VAL A 501 8.45 44.51 65.39
C VAL A 501 9.82 44.16 65.99
N LEU A 502 10.79 43.80 65.17
CA LEU A 502 12.16 43.49 65.60
C LEU A 502 12.88 44.75 66.11
N LEU A 503 12.67 45.90 65.47
CA LEU A 503 13.22 47.19 65.88
C LEU A 503 12.57 47.76 67.15
N THR A 504 11.34 47.35 67.48
CA THR A 504 10.64 47.77 68.72
C THR A 504 10.90 46.84 69.90
N ARG A 505 11.26 45.57 69.65
CA ARG A 505 11.85 44.69 70.66
C ARG A 505 13.35 44.90 70.67
N GLY A 506 13.83 45.83 71.51
CA GLY A 506 15.26 45.97 71.79
C GLY A 506 15.84 44.61 72.20
N THR A 507 16.50 43.94 71.27
CA THR A 507 17.29 42.74 71.54
C THR A 507 18.71 43.24 71.81
N GLY A 508 19.13 43.17 73.06
CA GLY A 508 20.52 43.42 73.41
C GLY A 508 21.38 42.31 72.82
N ALA A 509 22.06 42.60 71.72
CA ALA A 509 23.17 41.79 71.25
C ALA A 509 24.46 42.48 71.72
N ASP A 510 25.22 41.80 72.59
CA ASP A 510 26.53 42.27 73.04
C ASP A 510 27.60 42.00 71.96
N GLY A 511 28.64 42.83 71.90
CA GLY A 511 29.71 42.78 70.88
C GLY A 511 30.59 41.52 70.86
N SER A 512 30.37 40.53 71.74
CA SER A 512 31.13 39.27 71.78
C SER A 512 30.75 38.25 70.69
N ASP A 513 29.52 38.30 70.19
CA ASP A 513 29.02 37.31 69.22
C ASP A 513 29.56 37.53 67.80
N LEU A 514 29.88 38.77 67.44
CA LEU A 514 30.39 39.13 66.12
C LEU A 514 31.81 38.58 65.85
N ALA A 515 32.68 38.62 66.87
CA ALA A 515 34.05 38.13 66.75
C ALA A 515 34.11 36.61 66.50
N GLY A 516 33.19 35.84 67.10
CA GLY A 516 33.10 34.39 66.91
C GLY A 516 32.78 34.00 65.45
N PHE A 517 31.87 34.72 64.81
CA PHE A 517 31.49 34.45 63.42
C PHE A 517 32.61 34.74 62.42
N HIS A 518 33.46 35.75 62.66
CA HIS A 518 34.61 36.02 61.80
C HIS A 518 35.70 34.95 61.90
N VAL A 519 35.88 34.30 63.06
CA VAL A 519 36.82 33.18 63.23
C VAL A 519 36.35 31.95 62.47
N GLU A 520 35.05 31.62 62.56
CA GLU A 520 34.47 30.47 61.86
C GLU A 520 34.51 30.64 60.32
N ARG A 521 34.25 31.86 59.82
CA ARG A 521 34.40 32.20 58.39
C ARG A 521 35.81 31.91 57.89
N ARG A 522 36.84 32.28 58.67
CA ARG A 522 38.25 32.12 58.28
C ARG A 522 38.67 30.64 58.19
N ALA A 523 38.18 29.80 59.10
CA ALA A 523 38.45 28.37 59.08
C ALA A 523 37.87 27.68 57.82
N LEU A 524 36.66 28.06 57.41
CA LEU A 524 36.02 27.50 56.21
C LEU A 524 36.68 27.94 54.90
N LEU A 525 37.22 29.16 54.84
CA LEU A 525 38.03 29.61 53.70
C LEU A 525 39.32 28.78 53.55
N GLY A 526 39.93 28.36 54.67
CA GLY A 526 41.10 27.48 54.67
C GLY A 526 40.83 26.10 54.04
N VAL A 527 39.65 25.51 54.26
CA VAL A 527 39.25 24.23 53.64
C VAL A 527 39.10 24.36 52.11
N LEU A 528 38.72 25.55 51.64
CA LEU A 528 38.64 25.88 50.22
C LEU A 528 39.99 26.26 49.61
N GLY A 529 41.04 26.39 50.42
CA GLY A 529 42.34 26.90 49.97
C GLY A 529 42.33 28.38 49.59
N LEU A 530 41.32 29.14 50.05
CA LEU A 530 41.14 30.56 49.78
C LEU A 530 41.75 31.43 50.89
N ASP A 531 42.07 32.68 50.56
CA ASP A 531 42.65 33.63 51.51
C ASP A 531 41.69 33.91 52.71
N PRO A 532 42.19 34.06 53.95
CA PRO A 532 41.41 34.46 55.13
C PRO A 532 40.52 35.70 54.99
N HIS A 533 40.86 36.58 54.06
CA HIS A 533 40.14 37.81 53.72
C HIS A 533 39.51 37.77 52.34
N ALA A 534 39.37 36.57 51.75
CA ALA A 534 38.79 36.37 50.42
C ALA A 534 37.47 37.15 50.25
N SER A 535 37.40 37.84 49.12
CA SER A 535 36.25 38.56 48.66
C SER A 535 35.12 37.60 48.30
N ASP A 536 33.89 38.11 48.32
CA ASP A 536 32.72 37.31 47.90
C ASP A 536 32.82 36.87 46.43
N ALA A 537 33.59 37.59 45.61
CA ALA A 537 33.85 37.22 44.21
C ALA A 537 34.75 35.98 44.10
N GLU A 538 35.78 35.86 44.93
CA GLU A 538 36.70 34.71 44.95
C GLU A 538 36.00 33.44 45.45
N ILE A 539 35.13 33.58 46.46
CA ILE A 539 34.31 32.48 46.99
C ILE A 539 33.30 32.01 45.94
N GLN A 540 32.74 32.94 45.17
CA GLN A 540 31.82 32.62 44.08
C GLN A 540 32.52 31.92 42.91
N ALA A 541 33.75 32.33 42.56
CA ALA A 541 34.54 31.67 41.52
C ALA A 541 34.89 30.21 41.89
N GLU A 542 35.26 29.94 43.13
CA GLU A 542 35.56 28.57 43.60
C GLU A 542 34.30 27.68 43.60
N ARG A 543 33.13 28.26 43.92
CA ARG A 543 31.84 27.58 43.81
C ARG A 543 31.53 27.16 42.37
N GLU A 544 31.80 28.01 41.40
CA GLU A 544 31.60 27.71 39.98
C GLU A 544 32.57 26.64 39.48
N ALA A 545 33.82 26.67 39.92
CA ALA A 545 34.83 25.67 39.58
C ALA A 545 34.46 24.26 40.09
N LEU A 546 34.06 24.13 41.37
CA LEU A 546 33.63 22.86 41.97
C LEU A 546 32.34 22.32 41.35
N ALA A 547 31.41 23.19 40.96
CA ALA A 547 30.21 22.81 40.22
C ALA A 547 30.55 22.21 38.85
N GLY A 548 31.57 22.76 38.17
CA GLY A 548 32.07 22.26 36.88
C GLY A 548 32.66 20.84 36.99
N VAL A 549 33.44 20.55 38.03
CA VAL A 549 34.03 19.21 38.24
C VAL A 549 32.96 18.16 38.55
N ARG A 550 31.97 18.49 39.40
CA ARG A 550 30.82 17.62 39.70
C ARG A 550 30.02 17.25 38.46
N ALA A 551 29.74 18.24 37.61
CA ALA A 551 29.00 18.03 36.37
C ALA A 551 29.74 17.03 35.45
N ARG A 552 31.08 17.15 35.32
CA ARG A 552 31.88 16.22 34.52
C ARG A 552 31.87 14.79 35.07
N ARG A 553 32.02 14.63 36.40
CA ARG A 553 31.96 13.30 37.05
C ARG A 553 30.61 12.63 36.86
N GLN A 554 29.52 13.38 37.01
CA GLN A 554 28.17 12.86 36.82
C GLN A 554 27.95 12.42 35.35
N VAL A 555 28.39 13.23 34.39
CA VAL A 555 28.31 12.87 32.96
C VAL A 555 29.12 11.60 32.66
N ALA A 556 30.31 11.44 33.23
CA ALA A 556 31.12 10.23 33.02
C ALA A 556 30.47 8.96 33.60
N GLN A 557 29.85 9.03 34.78
CA GLN A 557 29.13 7.91 35.39
C GLN A 557 27.85 7.55 34.62
N GLU A 558 27.11 8.56 34.14
CA GLU A 558 25.94 8.34 33.28
C GLU A 558 26.34 7.71 31.93
N LEU A 559 27.50 8.07 31.39
CA LEU A 559 28.01 7.47 30.15
C LEU A 559 28.43 6.01 30.36
N HIS A 560 29.10 5.68 31.46
CA HIS A 560 29.53 4.32 31.77
C HIS A 560 28.35 3.36 31.96
N SER A 561 27.33 3.77 32.72
CA SER A 561 26.11 2.97 32.89
C SER A 561 25.31 2.81 31.59
N SER A 562 25.28 3.84 30.75
CA SER A 562 24.68 3.78 29.41
C SER A 562 25.40 2.79 28.49
N LEU A 563 26.73 2.71 28.59
CA LEU A 563 27.56 1.76 27.84
C LEU A 563 27.28 0.32 28.23
N GLU A 564 27.25 0.01 29.53
CA GLU A 564 26.94 -1.35 30.01
C GLU A 564 25.54 -1.80 29.57
N ALA A 565 24.53 -0.93 29.69
CA ALA A 565 23.18 -1.22 29.24
C ALA A 565 23.12 -1.51 27.73
N ARG A 566 23.91 -0.80 26.92
CA ARG A 566 23.96 -1.00 25.48
C ARG A 566 24.68 -2.29 25.09
N ARG A 567 25.72 -2.67 25.83
CA ARG A 567 26.43 -3.95 25.64
C ARG A 567 25.51 -5.15 25.87
N VAL A 568 24.67 -5.10 26.90
CA VAL A 568 23.65 -6.13 27.17
C VAL A 568 22.59 -6.19 26.07
N GLU A 569 22.16 -5.05 25.52
CA GLU A 569 21.22 -5.03 24.39
C GLU A 569 21.83 -5.67 23.13
N VAL A 570 23.12 -5.41 22.83
CA VAL A 570 23.81 -6.05 21.70
C VAL A 570 23.86 -7.57 21.88
N GLU A 571 24.17 -8.07 23.08
CA GLU A 571 24.19 -9.51 23.38
C GLU A 571 22.79 -10.16 23.25
N ARG A 572 21.73 -9.45 23.67
CA ARG A 572 20.35 -9.90 23.49
C ARG A 572 19.99 -10.00 22.00
N ARG A 573 20.26 -8.95 21.22
CA ARG A 573 19.98 -8.94 19.77
C ARG A 573 20.79 -9.97 19.01
N THR A 574 21.99 -10.29 19.48
CA THR A 574 22.81 -11.36 18.92
C THR A 574 22.16 -12.73 19.15
N ARG A 575 21.63 -13.00 20.34
CA ARG A 575 20.87 -14.24 20.61
C ARG A 575 19.58 -14.33 19.80
N ASP A 576 18.85 -13.23 19.63
CA ASP A 576 17.63 -13.19 18.81
C ASP A 576 17.92 -13.50 17.34
N ALA A 577 19.03 -12.98 16.80
CA ALA A 577 19.47 -13.28 15.44
C ALA A 577 19.82 -14.77 15.26
N VAL A 578 20.59 -15.36 16.19
CA VAL A 578 20.94 -16.79 16.17
C VAL A 578 19.69 -17.67 16.28
N ALA A 579 18.71 -17.30 17.12
CA ALA A 579 17.45 -18.03 17.23
C ALA A 579 16.57 -17.91 15.97
N ALA A 580 16.63 -16.77 15.27
CA ALA A 580 15.96 -16.59 13.99
C ALA A 580 16.62 -17.45 12.89
N GLU A 581 17.95 -17.53 12.85
CA GLU A 581 18.70 -18.41 11.96
C GLU A 581 18.39 -19.89 12.19
N ALA A 582 18.33 -20.33 13.45
CA ALA A 582 17.98 -21.71 13.79
C ALA A 582 16.56 -22.08 13.30
N ARG A 583 15.58 -21.21 13.50
CA ARG A 583 14.21 -21.40 12.98
C ARG A 583 14.16 -21.41 11.46
N CYS A 584 15.00 -20.61 10.80
CA CYS A 584 15.09 -20.61 9.33
C CYS A 584 15.72 -21.91 8.81
N ALA A 585 16.68 -22.47 9.54
CA ALA A 585 17.29 -23.76 9.21
C ALA A 585 16.30 -24.92 9.40
N GLU A 586 15.50 -24.90 10.48
CA GLU A 586 14.43 -25.88 10.73
C GLU A 586 13.29 -25.77 9.72
N ALA A 587 12.93 -24.56 9.27
CA ALA A 587 11.88 -24.37 8.27
C ALA A 587 12.32 -24.75 6.85
N GLY A 588 13.64 -24.80 6.58
CA GLY A 588 14.21 -25.16 5.28
C GLY A 588 14.66 -26.62 5.16
N ALA A 589 14.65 -27.38 6.26
CA ALA A 589 14.89 -28.82 6.32
C ALA A 589 13.55 -29.57 6.23
#